data_AF-A0A7M2SRU1-F1
#
_entry.id   AF-A0A7M2SRU1-F1
#
_cell.length_a   1.000
_cell.length_b   1.000
_cell.length_c   1.000
_cell.angle_alpha   90.00
_cell.angle_beta   90.00
_cell.angle_gamma   90.00
#
_symmetry.space_group_name_H-M   'P 1'
#
loop_
_entity.id
_entity.type
_entity.pdbx_description
1 polymer ?
#
loop_
_entity_poly.entity_id
_entity_poly.type
_entity_poly.pdbx_seq_one_letter_code
_entity_poly.pdbx_strand_id
1 'polypeptide(L)'
;MGDTTSERILSACDAMTQLALHPLALDIDASGARITAVMEEYALRRRSRGPYTPDNLPPETVQMIERAATRLLMRAERPDFTIEGGGRWPALLMTLPDCRVQVRYVVPEDAPPVYQPDPGNVTLGGDIRIALKYLAESLRLAAARFRGEPPVTVALSYPEDPDYEKNIAGLAAEFRDVIPPVLAALEVDRSRCSRKERAAHDDALRALAHDGRRVEPLGRAGFTTRIGTARLQDSGT
;
A
#
# COMPACT_ATOMS: atom_id res chain seq x y z
N MET A 1 14.12 -3.85 -19.29
CA MET A 1 13.01 -4.53 -18.60
C MET A 1 11.84 -3.56 -18.64
N GLY A 2 10.69 -3.99 -19.13
CA GLY A 2 9.58 -3.06 -19.40
C GLY A 2 8.90 -2.70 -18.09
N ASP A 3 8.84 -1.41 -17.76
CA ASP A 3 8.19 -0.88 -16.56
C ASP A 3 6.67 -1.14 -16.59
N THR A 4 6.26 -2.29 -16.10
CA THR A 4 4.86 -2.72 -16.07
C THR A 4 4.19 -2.41 -14.73
N THR A 5 2.85 -2.38 -14.71
CA THR A 5 2.11 -2.11 -13.47
C THR A 5 2.35 -3.21 -12.43
N SER A 6 2.45 -4.48 -12.84
CA SER A 6 2.77 -5.58 -11.92
C SER A 6 4.16 -5.44 -11.29
N GLU A 7 5.16 -4.97 -12.03
CA GLU A 7 6.50 -4.70 -11.49
C GLU A 7 6.49 -3.57 -10.47
N ARG A 8 5.72 -2.49 -10.72
CA ARG A 8 5.55 -1.39 -9.75
C ARG A 8 4.84 -1.85 -8.48
N ILE A 9 3.80 -2.69 -8.61
CA ILE A 9 3.09 -3.27 -7.46
C ILE A 9 4.03 -4.13 -6.62
N LEU A 10 4.87 -4.94 -7.26
CA LEU A 10 5.84 -5.77 -6.55
C LEU A 10 6.95 -4.94 -5.91
N SER A 11 7.41 -3.87 -6.57
CA SER A 11 8.37 -2.93 -6.00
C SER A 11 7.81 -2.23 -4.76
N ALA A 12 6.54 -1.83 -4.78
CA ALA A 12 5.85 -1.31 -3.61
C ALA A 12 5.76 -2.36 -2.48
N CYS A 13 5.38 -3.60 -2.78
CA CYS A 13 5.37 -4.71 -1.81
C CYS A 13 6.74 -4.96 -1.18
N ASP A 14 7.79 -4.91 -1.98
CA ASP A 14 9.18 -5.07 -1.55
C ASP A 14 9.61 -3.95 -0.62
N ALA A 15 9.35 -2.69 -1.01
CA ALA A 15 9.62 -1.53 -0.17
C ALA A 15 8.87 -1.63 1.17
N MET A 16 7.57 -1.96 1.15
CA MET A 16 6.78 -2.18 2.36
C MET A 16 7.38 -3.24 3.27
N THR A 17 7.86 -4.34 2.69
CA THR A 17 8.46 -5.45 3.46
C THR A 17 9.78 -5.03 4.09
N GLN A 18 10.67 -4.43 3.31
CA GLN A 18 12.03 -4.10 3.75
C GLN A 18 12.06 -2.97 4.76
N LEU A 19 11.20 -1.98 4.55
CA LEU A 19 11.07 -0.81 5.42
C LEU A 19 10.11 -1.08 6.59
N ALA A 20 9.52 -2.28 6.65
CA ALA A 20 8.48 -2.67 7.61
C ALA A 20 7.34 -1.65 7.70
N LEU A 21 6.82 -1.22 6.55
CA LEU A 21 5.81 -0.18 6.46
C LEU A 21 4.41 -0.75 6.65
N HIS A 22 3.64 -0.04 7.46
CA HIS A 22 2.20 0.01 7.28
C HIS A 22 1.82 1.25 6.47
N PRO A 23 1.27 1.10 5.25
CA PRO A 23 0.88 2.25 4.45
C PRO A 23 -0.37 2.88 5.06
N LEU A 24 -0.40 4.19 5.29
CA LEU A 24 -1.64 4.93 5.58
C LEU A 24 -2.42 5.26 4.31
N ALA A 25 -1.68 5.38 3.20
CA ALA A 25 -2.19 5.55 1.86
C ALA A 25 -1.18 4.93 0.89
N LEU A 26 -1.67 4.47 -0.24
CA LEU A 26 -0.89 3.91 -1.32
C LEU A 26 -1.57 4.28 -2.64
N ASP A 27 -0.80 4.86 -3.55
CA ASP A 27 -1.22 5.10 -4.94
C ASP A 27 -0.19 4.46 -5.88
N ILE A 28 -0.65 3.68 -6.85
CA ILE A 28 0.18 3.06 -7.87
C ILE A 28 -0.39 3.41 -9.24
N ASP A 29 0.42 4.03 -10.09
CA ASP A 29 0.03 4.44 -11.44
C ASP A 29 1.18 4.28 -12.44
N ALA A 30 1.07 4.95 -13.60
CA ALA A 30 2.08 4.97 -14.66
C ALA A 30 3.43 5.59 -14.23
N SER A 31 3.41 6.47 -13.23
CA SER A 31 4.59 7.22 -12.74
C SER A 31 5.38 6.45 -11.69
N GLY A 32 4.76 5.55 -10.93
CA GLY A 32 5.41 4.84 -9.84
C GLY A 32 4.43 4.42 -8.75
N ALA A 33 4.98 4.09 -7.58
CA ALA A 33 4.21 3.86 -6.36
C ALA A 33 4.52 4.97 -5.33
N ARG A 34 3.47 5.53 -4.74
CA ARG A 34 3.55 6.52 -3.66
C ARG A 34 2.93 5.92 -2.41
N ILE A 35 3.70 5.88 -1.31
CA ILE A 35 3.29 5.31 -0.03
C ILE A 35 3.36 6.42 1.02
N THR A 36 2.28 6.62 1.78
CA THR A 36 2.34 7.45 3.00
C THR A 36 2.48 6.54 4.20
N ALA A 37 3.38 6.84 5.14
CA ALA A 37 3.58 6.07 6.36
C ALA A 37 3.87 7.00 7.54
N VAL A 38 3.64 6.52 8.76
CA VAL A 38 3.94 7.29 9.98
C VAL A 38 5.40 7.08 10.39
N MET A 39 6.06 8.14 10.84
CA MET A 39 7.34 8.06 11.53
C MET A 39 7.17 7.28 12.84
N GLU A 40 8.00 6.27 13.06
CA GLU A 40 7.83 5.41 14.23
C GLU A 40 8.11 6.13 15.56
N GLU A 41 7.46 5.65 16.63
CA GLU A 41 7.45 6.29 17.95
C GLU A 41 8.85 6.58 18.52
N TYR A 42 9.82 5.69 18.29
CA TYR A 42 11.19 5.92 18.77
C TYR A 42 11.82 7.17 18.12
N ALA A 43 11.50 7.48 16.86
CA ALA A 43 11.98 8.67 16.17
C ALA A 43 11.36 9.93 16.78
N LEU A 44 10.12 9.84 17.26
CA LEU A 44 9.37 10.94 17.86
C LEU A 44 9.77 11.27 19.31
N ARG A 45 10.61 10.45 19.95
CA ARG A 45 10.99 10.61 21.38
C ARG A 45 11.61 11.95 21.74
N ARG A 46 12.21 12.65 20.77
CA ARG A 46 12.88 13.95 20.98
C ARG A 46 12.04 15.16 20.56
N ARG A 47 10.75 14.96 20.24
CA ARG A 47 9.76 15.96 19.76
C ARG A 47 10.33 17.38 19.69
N SER A 48 10.89 17.74 18.55
CA SER A 48 11.37 19.12 18.36
C SER A 48 10.19 20.02 18.06
N ARG A 49 10.18 21.25 18.61
CA ARG A 49 9.12 22.24 18.35
C ARG A 49 9.71 23.41 17.54
N GLY A 50 9.87 23.19 16.22
CA GLY A 50 10.11 24.21 15.19
C GLY A 50 11.38 25.07 15.31
N PRO A 51 11.51 26.11 14.46
CA PRO A 51 11.33 26.00 13.01
C PRO A 51 12.47 25.16 12.41
N TYR A 52 12.12 24.24 11.51
CA TYR A 52 13.09 23.39 10.85
C TYR A 52 13.71 24.13 9.66
N THR A 53 15.02 24.10 9.57
CA THR A 53 15.78 24.64 8.44
C THR A 53 16.65 23.53 7.85
N PRO A 54 17.14 23.65 6.61
CA PRO A 54 18.07 22.67 6.05
C PRO A 54 19.30 22.39 6.94
N ASP A 55 19.74 23.39 7.71
CA ASP A 55 20.89 23.28 8.64
C ASP A 55 20.49 22.79 10.04
N ASN A 56 19.20 22.71 10.35
CA ASN A 56 18.66 22.27 11.63
C ASN A 56 17.52 21.27 11.39
N LEU A 57 17.92 20.07 10.97
CA LEU A 57 16.98 19.00 10.64
C LEU A 57 16.30 18.45 11.90
N PRO A 58 15.02 18.05 11.80
CA PRO A 58 14.32 17.39 12.90
C PRO A 58 15.06 16.10 13.32
N PRO A 59 15.39 15.89 14.61
CA PRO A 59 15.98 14.65 15.11
C PRO A 59 15.17 13.40 14.75
N GLU A 60 13.85 13.52 14.68
CA GLU A 60 12.92 12.48 14.22
C GLU A 60 13.18 12.08 12.76
N THR A 61 13.46 13.06 11.90
CA THR A 61 13.79 12.83 10.49
C THR A 61 15.14 12.16 10.32
N VAL A 62 16.16 12.62 11.04
CA VAL A 62 17.52 12.02 10.99
C VAL A 62 17.47 10.56 11.42
N GLN A 63 16.79 10.24 12.52
CA GLN A 63 16.64 8.86 13.00
C GLN A 63 15.86 7.98 12.02
N MET A 64 14.86 8.54 11.32
CA MET A 64 14.12 7.82 10.29
C MET A 64 15.01 7.52 9.06
N ILE A 65 15.85 8.48 8.65
CA ILE A 65 16.85 8.30 7.58
C ILE A 65 17.83 7.18 7.94
N GLU A 66 18.44 7.24 9.13
CA GLU A 66 19.42 6.23 9.58
C GLU A 66 18.84 4.82 9.54
N ARG A 67 17.59 4.66 9.97
CA ARG A 67 16.94 3.35 9.96
C ARG A 67 16.54 2.88 8.57
N ALA A 68 15.99 3.77 7.73
CA ALA A 68 15.69 3.44 6.35
C ALA A 68 16.97 2.99 5.63
N ALA A 69 18.06 3.73 5.79
CA ALA A 69 19.37 3.38 5.28
C ALA A 69 19.88 2.03 5.82
N THR A 70 19.69 1.75 7.11
CA THR A 70 20.07 0.46 7.73
C THR A 70 19.28 -0.70 7.13
N ARG A 71 17.97 -0.55 6.95
CA ARG A 71 17.10 -1.58 6.36
C ARG A 71 17.39 -1.84 4.88
N LEU A 72 17.85 -0.82 4.18
CA LEU A 72 18.22 -0.88 2.76
C LEU A 72 19.72 -1.12 2.54
N LEU A 73 20.50 -1.37 3.59
CA LEU A 73 21.96 -1.43 3.51
C LEU A 73 22.48 -2.44 2.47
N MET A 74 21.76 -3.55 2.29
CA MET A 74 22.11 -4.63 1.35
C MET A 74 21.52 -4.46 -0.06
N ARG A 75 20.77 -3.38 -0.32
CA ARG A 75 20.24 -3.08 -1.66
C ARG A 75 21.31 -2.37 -2.50
N ALA A 76 21.30 -2.67 -3.80
CA ALA A 76 22.14 -1.96 -4.78
C ALA A 76 21.67 -0.51 -4.97
N GLU A 77 20.35 -0.32 -5.04
CA GLU A 77 19.71 0.99 -5.11
C GLU A 77 19.90 1.76 -3.80
N ARG A 78 20.25 3.05 -3.92
CA ARG A 78 20.40 3.96 -2.78
C ARG A 78 19.17 4.86 -2.66
N PRO A 79 18.60 5.04 -1.45
CA PRO A 79 17.49 5.95 -1.26
C PRO A 79 17.94 7.41 -1.31
N ASP A 80 17.16 8.25 -1.99
CA ASP A 80 17.26 9.70 -1.94
C ASP A 80 16.30 10.25 -0.88
N PHE A 81 16.76 11.19 -0.06
CA PHE A 81 15.96 11.79 1.00
C PHE A 81 15.76 13.28 0.77
N THR A 82 14.52 13.73 0.87
CA THR A 82 14.12 15.13 0.81
C THR A 82 13.27 15.45 2.03
N ILE A 83 13.54 16.58 2.66
CA ILE A 83 12.75 17.06 3.80
C ILE A 83 11.78 18.09 3.29
N GLU A 84 10.50 17.77 3.36
CA GLU A 84 9.42 18.65 2.96
C GLU A 84 9.18 19.66 4.09
N GLY A 85 9.78 20.85 3.96
CA GLY A 85 9.52 22.01 4.80
C GLY A 85 8.32 22.84 4.33
N GLY A 86 7.67 23.56 5.24
CA GLY A 86 6.59 24.51 4.92
C GLY A 86 5.22 24.17 5.48
N GLY A 87 5.04 22.95 6.02
CA GLY A 87 3.86 22.56 6.80
C GLY A 87 3.99 22.87 8.30
N ARG A 88 2.92 22.60 9.07
CA ARG A 88 2.96 22.64 10.54
C ARG A 88 3.99 21.65 11.11
N TRP A 89 4.18 20.54 10.39
CA TRP A 89 5.11 19.47 10.72
C TRP A 89 5.97 19.12 9.50
N PRO A 90 7.25 18.76 9.69
CA PRO A 90 8.12 18.33 8.61
C PRO A 90 7.74 16.90 8.19
N ALA A 91 7.74 16.64 6.88
CA ALA A 91 7.66 15.29 6.35
C ALA A 91 9.01 14.89 5.73
N LEU A 92 9.31 13.59 5.77
CA LEU A 92 10.48 13.02 5.10
C LEU A 92 10.00 12.26 3.86
N LEU A 93 10.36 12.76 2.69
CA LEU A 93 10.18 12.05 1.43
C LEU A 93 11.44 11.23 1.15
N MET A 94 11.28 9.91 1.08
CA MET A 94 12.31 8.99 0.62
C MET A 94 11.93 8.48 -0.78
N THR A 95 12.86 8.53 -1.72
CA THR A 95 12.68 8.03 -3.10
C THR A 95 13.64 6.88 -3.37
N LEU A 96 13.11 5.81 -3.97
CA LEU A 96 13.82 4.70 -4.58
C LEU A 96 13.66 4.87 -6.10
N PRO A 97 14.61 5.53 -6.79
CA PRO A 97 14.45 5.95 -8.18
C PRO A 97 14.41 4.81 -9.20
N ASP A 98 15.23 3.76 -9.02
CA ASP A 98 15.29 2.59 -9.91
C ASP A 98 13.99 1.79 -9.81
N CYS A 99 13.45 1.64 -8.60
CA CYS A 99 12.19 0.96 -8.34
C CYS A 99 10.95 1.86 -8.50
N ARG A 100 11.12 3.17 -8.72
CA ARG A 100 10.05 4.18 -8.80
C ARG A 100 9.09 4.16 -7.62
N VAL A 101 9.63 3.98 -6.42
CA VAL A 101 8.85 4.01 -5.16
C VAL A 101 9.18 5.28 -4.40
N GLN A 102 8.15 5.99 -3.98
CA GLN A 102 8.26 7.12 -3.07
C GLN A 102 7.56 6.77 -1.75
N VAL A 103 8.23 7.02 -0.64
CA VAL A 103 7.69 6.85 0.71
C VAL A 103 7.71 8.19 1.42
N ARG A 104 6.53 8.73 1.72
CA ARG A 104 6.34 9.95 2.48
C ARG A 104 6.10 9.59 3.95
N TYR A 105 7.08 9.82 4.79
CA TYR A 105 6.98 9.65 6.24
C TYR A 105 6.46 10.94 6.88
N VAL A 106 5.34 10.84 7.61
CA VAL A 106 4.71 11.94 8.35
C VAL A 106 4.78 11.69 9.85
N VAL A 107 4.77 12.74 10.65
CA VAL A 107 4.54 12.60 12.09
C VAL A 107 3.07 12.20 12.35
N PRO A 108 2.75 11.51 13.46
CA PRO A 108 1.37 11.11 13.77
C PRO A 108 0.37 12.27 13.78
N GLU A 109 0.80 13.46 14.17
CA GLU A 109 -0.03 14.67 14.22
C GLU A 109 -0.43 15.21 12.84
N ASP A 110 0.31 14.84 11.78
CA ASP A 110 0.03 15.20 10.38
C ASP A 110 -0.46 13.99 9.58
N ALA A 111 -0.65 12.85 10.24
CA ALA A 111 -1.18 11.66 9.60
C ALA A 111 -2.63 11.91 9.14
N PRO A 112 -3.03 11.39 7.96
CA PRO A 112 -4.42 11.42 7.56
C PRO A 112 -5.30 10.74 8.64
N PRO A 113 -6.57 11.14 8.78
CA PRO A 113 -7.50 10.59 9.77
C PRO A 113 -8.00 9.21 9.34
N VAL A 114 -7.07 8.29 9.10
CA VAL A 114 -7.30 6.89 8.75
C VAL A 114 -6.86 6.02 9.90
N TYR A 115 -7.28 4.76 9.87
CA TYR A 115 -6.84 3.80 10.87
C TYR A 115 -5.33 3.63 10.85
N GLN A 116 -4.70 3.81 12.01
CA GLN A 116 -3.29 3.53 12.24
C GLN A 116 -3.21 2.24 13.04
N PRO A 117 -2.72 1.13 12.48
CA PRO A 117 -2.54 -0.08 13.26
C PRO A 117 -1.53 0.13 14.37
N ASP A 118 -1.78 -0.53 15.49
CA ASP A 118 -0.80 -0.59 16.57
C ASP A 118 0.55 -1.14 16.06
N PRO A 119 1.70 -0.69 16.62
CA PRO A 119 3.03 -1.13 16.21
C PRO A 119 3.34 -2.65 16.28
N GLY A 120 2.37 -3.50 16.66
CA GLY A 120 2.44 -4.96 16.61
C GLY A 120 1.39 -5.63 15.72
N ASN A 121 0.47 -4.88 15.11
CA ASN A 121 -0.59 -5.43 14.27
C ASN A 121 -0.08 -5.73 12.85
N VAL A 122 0.55 -6.90 12.71
CA VAL A 122 1.15 -7.37 11.46
C VAL A 122 0.14 -7.84 10.41
N THR A 123 -1.13 -8.02 10.79
CA THR A 123 -2.13 -8.68 9.94
C THR A 123 -2.52 -7.80 8.75
N LEU A 124 -2.86 -6.54 9.00
CA LEU A 124 -3.43 -5.66 7.99
C LEU A 124 -2.40 -5.24 6.92
N GLY A 125 -1.16 -4.94 7.33
CA GLY A 125 -0.05 -4.72 6.39
C GLY A 125 0.37 -5.98 5.62
N GLY A 126 0.19 -7.17 6.22
CA GLY A 126 0.37 -8.46 5.55
C GLY A 126 -0.66 -8.69 4.45
N ASP A 127 -1.94 -8.52 4.79
CA ASP A 127 -3.07 -8.74 3.89
C ASP A 127 -3.05 -7.78 2.69
N ILE A 128 -2.70 -6.51 2.89
CA ILE A 128 -2.48 -5.54 1.79
C ILE A 128 -1.43 -6.08 0.82
N ARG A 129 -0.29 -6.56 1.30
CA ARG A 129 0.78 -7.10 0.43
C ARG A 129 0.33 -8.36 -0.30
N ILE A 130 -0.41 -9.24 0.36
CA ILE A 130 -0.92 -10.46 -0.29
C ILE A 130 -1.92 -10.08 -1.39
N ALA A 131 -2.81 -9.13 -1.14
CA ALA A 131 -3.77 -8.64 -2.13
C ALA A 131 -3.10 -7.95 -3.33
N LEU A 132 -2.08 -7.12 -3.07
CA LEU A 132 -1.26 -6.51 -4.11
C LEU A 132 -0.50 -7.55 -4.94
N LYS A 133 0.12 -8.55 -4.30
CA LYS A 133 0.80 -9.65 -5.02
C LYS A 133 -0.17 -10.46 -5.87
N TYR A 134 -1.36 -10.74 -5.36
CA TYR A 134 -2.42 -11.39 -6.11
C TYR A 134 -2.86 -10.56 -7.33
N LEU A 135 -3.01 -9.24 -7.18
CA LEU A 135 -3.29 -8.33 -8.30
C LEU A 135 -2.15 -8.35 -9.32
N ALA A 136 -0.90 -8.21 -8.89
CA ALA A 136 0.27 -8.21 -9.78
C ALA A 136 0.34 -9.50 -10.62
N GLU A 137 0.11 -10.65 -9.98
CA GLU A 137 0.10 -11.94 -10.69
C GLU A 137 -1.07 -12.04 -11.68
N SER A 138 -2.25 -11.54 -11.33
CA SER A 138 -3.39 -11.50 -12.24
C SER A 138 -3.13 -10.64 -13.49
N LEU A 139 -2.40 -9.53 -13.34
CA LEU A 139 -2.01 -8.66 -14.46
C LEU A 139 -1.00 -9.34 -15.37
N ARG A 140 -0.01 -10.03 -14.80
CA ARG A 140 0.98 -10.82 -15.58
C ARG A 140 0.32 -11.93 -16.36
N LEU A 141 -0.60 -12.66 -15.74
CA LEU A 141 -1.36 -13.73 -16.39
C LEU A 141 -2.24 -13.18 -17.51
N ALA A 142 -2.88 -12.02 -17.31
CA ALA A 142 -3.64 -11.34 -18.36
C ALA A 142 -2.75 -10.87 -19.52
N ALA A 143 -1.54 -10.38 -19.22
CA ALA A 143 -0.60 -9.86 -20.22
C ALA A 143 -0.14 -10.92 -21.24
N ALA A 144 -0.05 -12.18 -20.80
CA ALA A 144 0.26 -13.31 -21.68
C ALA A 144 -0.71 -13.43 -22.87
N ARG A 145 -1.92 -12.87 -22.78
CA ARG A 145 -2.93 -12.92 -23.85
C ARG A 145 -2.80 -11.80 -24.89
N PHE A 146 -2.19 -10.65 -24.58
CA PHE A 146 -2.16 -9.49 -25.49
C PHE A 146 -0.78 -8.85 -25.71
N ARG A 147 0.30 -9.45 -25.22
CA ARG A 147 1.68 -8.88 -25.30
C ARG A 147 1.80 -7.50 -24.63
N GLY A 148 1.01 -7.26 -23.58
CA GLY A 148 1.01 -6.03 -22.77
C GLY A 148 0.09 -6.17 -21.57
N GLU A 149 0.44 -5.53 -20.46
CA GLU A 149 -0.41 -5.53 -19.25
C GLU A 149 -1.61 -4.58 -19.38
N PRO A 150 -2.78 -4.95 -18.82
CA PRO A 150 -3.90 -4.01 -18.69
C PRO A 150 -3.48 -2.73 -17.94
N PRO A 151 -3.79 -1.53 -18.45
CA PRO A 151 -3.45 -0.28 -17.80
C PRO A 151 -4.36 -0.03 -16.61
N VAL A 152 -3.89 -0.39 -15.41
CA VAL A 152 -4.62 -0.18 -14.15
C VAL A 152 -3.88 0.79 -13.24
N THR A 153 -4.63 1.49 -12.39
CA THR A 153 -4.09 2.20 -11.22
C THR A 153 -4.68 1.62 -9.95
N VAL A 154 -3.99 1.77 -8.83
CA VAL A 154 -4.40 1.21 -7.53
C VAL A 154 -4.35 2.32 -6.48
N ALA A 155 -5.40 2.44 -5.68
CA ALA A 155 -5.44 3.34 -4.52
C ALA A 155 -5.85 2.57 -3.26
N LEU A 156 -5.24 2.87 -2.12
CA LEU A 156 -5.57 2.29 -0.82
C LEU A 156 -6.36 3.28 0.03
N SER A 157 -7.44 2.79 0.64
CA SER A 157 -8.23 3.52 1.63
C SER A 157 -8.67 2.61 2.78
N TYR A 158 -9.19 3.22 3.85
CA TYR A 158 -9.58 2.55 5.10
C TYR A 158 -11.04 2.84 5.49
N PRO A 159 -12.03 2.47 4.66
CA PRO A 159 -13.44 2.62 5.03
C PRO A 159 -13.80 1.69 6.20
N GLU A 160 -14.88 2.04 6.91
CA GLU A 160 -15.53 1.14 7.87
C GLU A 160 -15.91 -0.18 7.17
N ASP A 161 -15.72 -1.32 7.85
CA ASP A 161 -16.13 -2.63 7.34
C ASP A 161 -17.61 -2.87 7.68
N PRO A 162 -18.55 -2.78 6.71
CA PRO A 162 -19.98 -2.97 6.98
C PRO A 162 -20.31 -4.40 7.43
N ASP A 163 -19.43 -5.36 7.14
CA ASP A 163 -19.56 -6.76 7.52
C ASP A 163 -18.67 -7.12 8.73
N TYR A 164 -18.14 -6.12 9.46
CA TYR A 164 -17.17 -6.33 10.55
C TYR A 164 -17.62 -7.41 11.55
N GLU A 165 -18.81 -7.24 12.14
CA GLU A 165 -19.36 -8.16 13.14
C GLU A 165 -19.47 -9.59 12.62
N LYS A 166 -19.88 -9.75 11.35
CA LYS A 166 -19.97 -11.05 10.69
C LYS A 166 -18.59 -11.69 10.51
N ASN A 167 -17.59 -10.87 10.15
CA ASN A 167 -16.23 -11.34 9.88
C ASN A 167 -15.48 -11.74 11.15
N ILE A 168 -15.79 -11.14 12.30
CA ILE A 168 -15.13 -11.45 13.59
C ILE A 168 -15.90 -12.45 14.47
N ALA A 169 -17.15 -12.76 14.14
CA ALA A 169 -18.04 -13.62 14.94
C ALA A 169 -17.45 -15.00 15.29
N GLY A 170 -16.63 -15.58 14.40
CA GLY A 170 -15.99 -16.89 14.59
C GLY A 170 -14.63 -16.86 15.27
N LEU A 171 -14.08 -15.68 15.56
CA LEU A 171 -12.76 -15.53 16.17
C LEU A 171 -12.82 -15.59 17.69
N ALA A 172 -11.76 -16.13 18.31
CA ALA A 172 -11.60 -16.08 19.76
C ALA A 172 -11.49 -14.62 20.24
N ALA A 173 -11.95 -14.34 21.46
CA ALA A 173 -12.04 -12.97 22.00
C ALA A 173 -10.71 -12.22 21.92
N GLU A 174 -9.60 -12.88 22.22
CA GLU A 174 -8.23 -12.34 22.13
C GLU A 174 -7.83 -11.82 20.74
N PHE A 175 -8.45 -12.32 19.66
CA PHE A 175 -8.22 -11.83 18.31
C PHE A 175 -9.20 -10.72 17.89
N ARG A 176 -10.35 -10.60 18.54
CA ARG A 176 -11.34 -9.56 18.20
C ARG A 176 -10.82 -8.17 18.54
N ASP A 177 -10.13 -8.05 19.67
CA ASP A 177 -9.61 -6.78 20.18
C ASP A 177 -8.47 -6.19 19.31
N VAL A 178 -7.85 -7.00 18.46
CA VAL A 178 -6.74 -6.58 17.57
C VAL A 178 -7.16 -6.38 16.11
N ILE A 179 -8.39 -6.76 15.75
CA ILE A 179 -8.88 -6.58 14.38
C ILE A 179 -9.69 -5.29 14.32
N PRO A 180 -9.24 -4.30 13.56
CA PRO A 180 -9.94 -3.02 13.52
C PRO A 180 -11.27 -3.11 12.78
N PRO A 181 -12.23 -2.23 13.11
CA PRO A 181 -13.52 -2.14 12.42
C PRO A 181 -13.42 -1.46 11.04
N VAL A 182 -12.25 -1.52 10.42
CA VAL A 182 -11.98 -0.97 9.09
C VAL A 182 -11.43 -2.04 8.16
N LEU A 183 -11.54 -1.75 6.87
CA LEU A 183 -11.06 -2.60 5.80
C LEU A 183 -9.93 -1.89 5.05
N ALA A 184 -8.85 -2.61 4.73
CA ALA A 184 -7.90 -2.11 3.74
C ALA A 184 -8.49 -2.27 2.32
N ALA A 185 -9.17 -1.24 1.83
CA ALA A 185 -9.77 -1.24 0.50
C ALA A 185 -8.75 -0.80 -0.56
N LEU A 186 -8.36 -1.73 -1.42
CA LEU A 186 -7.54 -1.51 -2.62
C LEU A 186 -8.48 -1.32 -3.82
N GLU A 187 -8.71 -0.06 -4.19
CA GLU A 187 -9.46 0.32 -5.38
C GLU A 187 -8.58 0.17 -6.62
N VAL A 188 -9.04 -0.64 -7.56
CA VAL A 188 -8.42 -0.83 -8.87
C VAL A 188 -9.23 -0.04 -9.90
N ASP A 189 -8.60 0.97 -10.50
CA ASP A 189 -9.19 1.68 -11.64
C ASP A 189 -8.78 1.01 -12.94
N ARG A 190 -9.78 0.52 -13.68
CA ARG A 190 -9.65 -0.08 -15.02
C ARG A 190 -10.34 0.74 -16.11
N SER A 191 -10.59 2.03 -15.86
CA SER A 191 -11.21 2.99 -16.78
C SER A 191 -10.50 3.04 -18.14
N ARG A 192 -9.18 2.84 -18.15
CA ARG A 192 -8.35 2.85 -19.36
C ARG A 192 -8.27 1.50 -20.08
N CYS A 193 -8.77 0.42 -19.47
CA CYS A 193 -8.79 -0.90 -20.09
C CYS A 193 -9.90 -1.01 -21.14
N SER A 194 -9.56 -1.55 -22.30
CA SER A 194 -10.53 -2.03 -23.28
C SER A 194 -11.36 -3.20 -22.72
N ARG A 195 -12.49 -3.50 -23.36
CA ARG A 195 -13.35 -4.64 -22.98
C ARG A 195 -12.60 -5.98 -22.99
N LYS A 196 -11.67 -6.17 -23.94
CA LYS A 196 -10.88 -7.40 -24.05
C LYS A 196 -9.88 -7.53 -22.91
N GLU A 197 -9.23 -6.43 -22.53
CA GLU A 197 -8.29 -6.40 -21.39
C GLU A 197 -9.03 -6.63 -20.07
N ARG A 198 -10.19 -5.99 -19.86
CA ARG A 198 -11.03 -6.23 -18.67
C ARG A 198 -11.44 -7.70 -18.57
N ALA A 199 -11.95 -8.29 -19.65
CA ALA A 199 -12.38 -9.69 -19.65
C ALA A 199 -11.23 -10.67 -19.34
N ALA A 200 -10.04 -10.43 -19.89
CA ALA A 200 -8.90 -11.28 -19.61
C ALA A 200 -8.32 -11.07 -18.20
N HIS A 201 -8.38 -9.85 -17.67
CA HIS A 201 -8.03 -9.60 -16.29
C HIS A 201 -9.01 -10.29 -15.33
N ASP A 202 -10.32 -10.23 -15.61
CA ASP A 202 -11.33 -10.96 -14.85
C ASP A 202 -11.10 -12.47 -14.87
N ASP A 203 -10.79 -13.04 -16.04
CA ASP A 203 -10.44 -14.45 -16.17
C ASP A 203 -9.19 -14.81 -15.36
N ALA A 204 -8.16 -13.96 -15.40
CA ALA A 204 -6.93 -14.15 -14.64
C ALA A 204 -7.15 -14.09 -13.13
N LEU A 205 -7.97 -13.14 -12.65
CA LEU A 205 -8.38 -13.06 -11.24
C LEU A 205 -9.07 -14.35 -10.82
N ARG A 206 -10.06 -14.82 -11.60
CA ARG A 206 -10.78 -16.08 -11.28
C ARG A 206 -9.87 -17.29 -11.33
N ALA A 207 -8.93 -17.37 -12.27
CA ALA A 207 -8.00 -18.49 -12.40
C ALA A 207 -7.03 -18.59 -11.19
N LEU A 208 -6.64 -17.46 -10.62
CA LEU A 208 -5.77 -17.39 -9.44
C LEU A 208 -6.51 -17.51 -8.11
N ALA A 209 -7.85 -17.54 -8.13
CA ALA A 209 -8.64 -17.68 -6.93
C ALA A 209 -8.50 -19.12 -6.39
N HIS A 210 -7.76 -19.28 -5.29
CA HIS A 210 -7.55 -20.55 -4.58
C HIS A 210 -8.39 -20.63 -3.30
N ASP A 211 -8.72 -21.85 -2.87
CA ASP A 211 -9.33 -22.23 -1.58
C ASP A 211 -10.32 -21.20 -1.00
N GLY A 212 -11.58 -21.27 -1.45
CA GLY A 212 -12.68 -20.52 -0.86
C GLY A 212 -12.68 -19.01 -1.15
N ARG A 213 -11.64 -18.45 -1.78
CA ARG A 213 -11.65 -17.06 -2.25
C ARG A 213 -12.56 -16.93 -3.46
N ARG A 214 -13.60 -16.12 -3.32
CA ARG A 214 -14.56 -15.86 -4.40
C ARG A 214 -14.33 -14.46 -4.96
N VAL A 215 -14.10 -14.38 -6.26
CA VAL A 215 -14.17 -13.12 -7.00
C VAL A 215 -15.63 -12.90 -7.37
N GLU A 216 -16.25 -11.91 -6.73
CA GLU A 216 -17.65 -11.58 -6.91
C GLU A 216 -17.80 -10.40 -7.87
N PRO A 217 -18.86 -10.38 -8.70
CA PRO A 217 -19.16 -9.21 -9.51
C PRO A 217 -19.54 -8.02 -8.60
N LEU A 218 -19.03 -6.84 -8.94
CA LEU A 218 -19.38 -5.59 -8.26
C LEU A 218 -19.88 -4.58 -9.31
N GLY A 219 -21.13 -4.13 -9.16
CA GLY A 219 -21.74 -3.26 -10.16
C GLY A 219 -21.87 -3.93 -11.53
N ARG A 220 -21.77 -3.14 -12.62
CA ARG A 220 -22.02 -3.63 -13.99
C ARG A 220 -20.80 -4.34 -14.60
N ALA A 221 -19.60 -3.84 -14.32
CA ALA A 221 -18.36 -4.29 -14.96
C ALA A 221 -17.18 -4.43 -13.99
N GLY A 222 -17.46 -4.31 -12.69
CA GLY A 222 -16.46 -4.37 -11.63
C GLY A 222 -16.40 -5.74 -10.96
N PHE A 223 -15.52 -5.86 -9.98
CA PHE A 223 -15.37 -7.05 -9.16
C PHE A 223 -14.99 -6.68 -7.73
N THR A 224 -15.13 -7.64 -6.83
CA THR A 224 -14.60 -7.55 -5.48
C THR A 224 -14.10 -8.92 -5.02
N THR A 225 -13.02 -8.92 -4.23
CA THR A 225 -12.50 -10.11 -3.58
C THR A 225 -11.84 -9.74 -2.27
N ARG A 226 -11.99 -10.59 -1.27
CA ARG A 226 -11.44 -10.37 0.08
C ARG A 226 -10.26 -11.29 0.34
N ILE A 227 -9.21 -10.73 0.93
CA ILE A 227 -8.00 -11.43 1.35
C ILE A 227 -7.71 -10.98 2.78
N GLY A 228 -8.11 -11.79 3.76
CA GLY A 228 -8.03 -11.43 5.17
C GLY A 228 -8.84 -10.16 5.47
N THR A 229 -8.16 -9.12 5.95
CA THR A 229 -8.69 -7.78 6.25
C THR A 229 -8.56 -6.79 5.07
N ALA A 230 -7.97 -7.21 3.96
CA ALA A 230 -7.90 -6.43 2.73
C ALA A 230 -9.02 -6.81 1.76
N ARG A 231 -9.53 -5.83 1.02
CA ARG A 231 -10.48 -6.02 -0.09
C ARG A 231 -9.90 -5.39 -1.33
N LEU A 232 -9.79 -6.19 -2.37
CA LEU A 232 -9.45 -5.73 -3.71
C LEU A 232 -10.75 -5.55 -4.49
N GLN A 233 -10.99 -4.36 -5.02
CA GLN A 233 -12.22 -4.09 -5.77
C GLN A 233 -12.01 -3.17 -6.97
N ASP A 234 -12.85 -3.34 -7.98
CA ASP A 234 -13.09 -2.39 -9.05
C ASP A 234 -14.59 -2.04 -8.99
N SER A 235 -14.91 -0.77 -8.79
CA SER A 235 -16.30 -0.31 -8.70
C SER A 235 -17.04 -0.35 -10.05
N GLY A 236 -16.32 -0.54 -11.16
CA GLY A 236 -16.90 -0.75 -12.48
C GLY A 236 -17.52 0.51 -13.10
N THR A 237 -16.97 1.68 -12.77
CA THR A 237 -17.35 2.96 -13.42
C THR A 237 -16.84 3.04 -14.87
#